data_AF-A0A7G7BPN9-F1
#
_entry.id   AF-A0A7G7BPN9-F1
#
_cell.length_a   1.000
_cell.length_b   1.000
_cell.length_c   1.000
_cell.angle_alpha   90.00
_cell.angle_beta   90.00
_cell.angle_gamma   90.00
#
_symmetry.space_group_name_H-M   'P 1'
#
loop_
_entity.id
_entity.type
_entity.pdbx_description
1 polymer ?
#
loop_
_entity_poly.entity_id
_entity_poly.type
_entity_poly.pdbx_seq_one_letter_code
_entity_poly.pdbx_strand_id
1 'polypeptide(L)' 'MAIPARNPRTRTPSTAEAGAWAEVLVRHQLLHAAVLAPNGQWLTQDHPESPVRVLDGPAAMVELAAEIQHRIRTTRNRTR' A
#
# COMPACT_ATOMS: atom_id res chain seq x y z
N MET A 1 -19.36 11.39 -18.34
CA MET A 1 -19.36 10.86 -16.96
C MET A 1 -18.11 11.38 -16.26
N ALA A 2 -18.26 12.30 -15.30
CA ALA A 2 -17.14 12.85 -14.56
C ALA A 2 -16.71 11.86 -13.46
N ILE A 3 -15.42 11.53 -13.42
CA ILE A 3 -14.83 10.73 -12.33
C ILE A 3 -14.82 11.64 -11.10
N PRO A 4 -15.49 11.30 -9.98
CA PRO A 4 -15.44 12.14 -8.80
C PRO A 4 -14.00 12.27 -8.33
N ALA A 5 -13.54 13.51 -8.17
CA ALA A 5 -12.22 13.82 -7.63
C ALA A 5 -12.06 13.11 -6.28
N ARG A 6 -10.93 12.41 -6.10
CA ARG A 6 -10.60 11.71 -4.86
C ARG A 6 -10.72 12.69 -3.70
N ASN A 7 -11.65 12.43 -2.78
CA ASN A 7 -11.75 13.18 -1.53
C ASN A 7 -10.37 13.15 -0.86
N PRO A 8 -9.69 14.29 -0.63
CA PRO A 8 -8.46 14.30 0.14
C PRO A 8 -8.80 13.70 1.51
N ARG A 9 -8.08 12.64 1.90
CA ARG A 9 -8.29 12.00 3.21
C ARG A 9 -8.08 13.11 4.26
N THR A 10 -9.14 13.51 4.94
CA THR A 10 -9.13 14.55 5.98
C THR A 10 -8.33 14.15 7.23
N ARG A 11 -7.81 12.92 7.26
CA ARG A 11 -7.01 12.37 8.36
C ARG A 11 -5.71 11.79 7.81
N THR A 12 -4.59 12.29 8.32
CA THR A 12 -3.28 11.71 8.08
C THR A 12 -3.29 10.26 8.58
N PRO A 13 -2.91 9.26 7.76
CA PRO A 13 -2.91 7.87 8.19
C PRO A 13 -2.07 7.64 9.44
N SER A 14 -2.59 6.84 10.37
CA SER A 14 -1.86 6.48 11.59
C SER A 14 -0.89 5.32 11.34
N THR A 15 0.14 5.18 12.18
CA THR A 15 1.04 4.02 12.13
C THR A 15 0.30 2.69 12.30
N ALA A 16 -0.75 2.66 13.11
CA ALA A 16 -1.59 1.47 13.28
C ALA A 16 -2.37 1.11 12.00
N GLU A 17 -2.90 2.12 11.31
CA GLU A 17 -3.56 1.92 10.00
C GLU A 17 -2.57 1.41 8.96
N ALA A 18 -1.36 1.98 8.90
CA ALA A 18 -0.30 1.49 8.02
C ALA A 18 0.11 0.05 8.35
N GLY A 19 0.21 -0.30 9.64
CA GLY A 19 0.49 -1.67 10.07
C GLY A 19 -0.60 -2.66 9.66
N ALA A 20 -1.87 -2.29 9.82
CA ALA A 20 -2.98 -3.11 9.34
C ALA A 20 -2.92 -3.35 7.83
N TRP A 21 -2.56 -2.33 7.04
CA TRP A 21 -2.35 -2.49 5.60
C TRP A 21 -1.15 -3.37 5.27
N ALA A 22 -0.02 -3.21 5.97
CA ALA A 22 1.15 -4.07 5.80
C ALA A 22 0.81 -5.55 6.00
N GLU A 23 0.10 -5.88 7.08
CA GLU A 23 -0.37 -7.24 7.36
C GLU A 23 -1.27 -7.79 6.25
N VAL A 24 -2.24 -7.00 5.78
CA VAL A 24 -3.15 -7.39 4.69
C VAL A 24 -2.35 -7.67 3.41
N LEU A 25 -1.42 -6.79 3.04
CA LEU A 25 -0.65 -6.93 1.81
C LEU A 25 0.23 -8.19 1.83
N VAL A 26 0.88 -8.48 2.96
CA VAL A 26 1.69 -9.71 3.12
C VAL A 26 0.80 -10.95 3.15
N ARG A 27 -0.30 -10.94 3.91
CA ARG A 27 -1.23 -12.06 4.02
C ARG A 27 -1.86 -12.44 2.67
N HIS A 28 -2.12 -11.46 1.81
CA HIS A 28 -2.66 -11.68 0.47
C HIS A 28 -1.58 -11.87 -0.62
N GLN A 29 -0.30 -12.02 -0.22
CA GLN A 29 0.84 -12.21 -1.14
C GLN A 29 0.99 -11.08 -2.17
N LEU A 30 0.49 -9.89 -1.84
CA LEU A 30 0.68 -8.68 -2.65
C LEU A 30 2.04 -8.03 -2.36
N LEU A 31 2.58 -8.29 -1.17
CA LEU A 31 3.97 -8.08 -0.81
C LEU A 31 4.52 -9.38 -0.24
N HIS A 32 5.81 -9.61 -0.43
CA HIS A 32 6.55 -10.65 0.28
C HIS A 32 6.80 -10.27 1.74
N ALA A 33 7.20 -9.02 1.97
CA ALA A 33 7.49 -8.52 3.31
C ALA A 33 7.15 -7.03 3.44
N ALA A 34 6.72 -6.63 4.63
CA ALA A 34 6.51 -5.24 5.03
C ALA A 34 6.86 -5.08 6.51
N VAL A 35 7.88 -4.28 6.82
CA VAL A 35 8.41 -4.12 8.17
C VAL A 35 8.55 -2.63 8.51
N LEU A 36 8.08 -2.23 9.70
CA LEU A 36 8.27 -0.88 10.23
C LEU A 36 9.66 -0.79 10.87
N ALA A 37 10.49 0.12 10.35
CA ALA A 37 11.78 0.44 10.94
C ALA A 37 11.63 1.40 12.13
N PRO A 38 12.58 1.41 13.09
CA PRO A 38 12.51 2.26 14.28
C PRO A 38 12.47 3.77 13.97
N ASN A 39 12.98 4.17 12.80
CA ASN A 39 12.97 5.54 12.32
C ASN A 39 11.60 5.98 11.76
N GLY A 40 10.59 5.10 11.79
CA GLY A 40 9.24 5.37 11.29
C GLY A 40 9.05 5.10 9.80
N GLN A 41 10.08 4.66 9.07
CA GLN A 41 9.98 4.27 7.67
C GLN A 41 9.50 2.81 7.53
N TRP A 42 8.88 2.49 6.40
CA TRP A 42 8.52 1.12 6.06
C TRP A 42 9.48 0.53 5.05
N LEU A 43 9.96 -0.68 5.33
CA LEU A 43 10.70 -1.50 4.39
C LEU A 43 9.74 -2.49 3.75
N THR A 44 9.60 -2.43 2.43
CA THR A 44 8.68 -3.27 1.67
C THR A 44 9.43 -4.07 0.60
N GLN A 45 8.96 -5.28 0.34
CA GLN A 45 9.51 -6.14 -0.69
C GLN A 45 8.37 -6.86 -1.41
N ASP A 46 8.31 -6.76 -2.73
CA ASP A 46 7.24 -7.38 -3.53
C ASP A 46 7.40 -8.90 -3.64
N HIS A 47 8.63 -9.34 -3.92
CA HIS A 47 9.00 -10.74 -4.13
C HIS A 47 10.35 -11.01 -3.46
N PRO A 48 10.69 -12.25 -3.08
CA PRO A 48 11.94 -12.57 -2.39
C PRO A 48 13.22 -12.05 -3.07
N GLU A 49 13.23 -12.02 -4.41
CA GLU A 49 14.38 -11.58 -5.21
C GLU A 49 14.35 -10.09 -5.58
N SER A 50 13.29 -9.37 -5.18
CA SER A 50 13.16 -7.95 -5.50
C SER A 50 13.90 -7.06 -4.51
N PRO A 51 14.39 -5.89 -4.95
CA PRO A 51 14.99 -4.93 -4.05
C PRO A 51 13.98 -4.47 -2.99
N VAL A 52 14.49 -4.25 -1.78
CA VAL A 52 13.72 -3.63 -0.71
C VAL A 52 13.49 -2.17 -1.06
N ARG A 53 12.23 -1.73 -1.01
CA ARG A 53 11.84 -0.33 -1.15
C ARG A 53 11.57 0.28 0.22
N VAL A 54 12.03 1.50 0.40
CA VAL A 54 11.80 2.30 1.60
C VAL A 54 10.64 3.26 1.34
N LEU A 55 9.68 3.32 2.26
CA LEU A 55 8.55 4.23 2.22
C LEU A 55 8.60 5.16 3.44
N ASP A 56 8.38 6.46 3.18
CA ASP A 56 8.46 7.49 4.21
C ASP A 56 7.16 7.59 5.02
N GLY A 57 7.02 6.67 5.96
CA GLY A 57 6.01 6.73 7.01
C GLY A 57 4.64 6.16 6.63
N PRO A 58 3.63 6.38 7.50
CA PRO A 58 2.33 5.74 7.38
C PRO A 58 1.56 6.11 6.11
N ALA A 59 1.67 7.35 5.65
CA ALA A 59 0.97 7.82 4.47
C ALA A 59 1.40 7.04 3.20
N ALA A 60 2.70 6.87 3.02
CA ALA A 60 3.26 6.16 1.88
C ALA A 60 2.86 4.67 1.85
N MET A 61 2.73 4.01 3.01
CA MET A 61 2.21 2.63 3.09
C MET A 61 0.74 2.56 2.64
N VAL A 62 -0.11 3.49 3.10
CA VAL A 62 -1.53 3.51 2.71
C VAL A 62 -1.72 3.87 1.24
N GLU A 63 -0.89 4.75 0.70
CA GLU A 63 -0.87 5.08 -0.73
C GLU A 63 -0.49 3.86 -1.57
N LEU A 64 0.55 3.10 -1.18
CA LEU A 64 0.92 1.84 -1.84
C LEU A 64 -0.25 0.85 -1.83
N ALA A 65 -0.93 0.69 -0.70
CA ALA A 65 -2.09 -0.20 -0.61
C ALA A 65 -3.21 0.24 -1.57
N ALA A 66 -3.48 1.54 -1.66
CA ALA A 66 -4.49 2.09 -2.56
C ALA A 66 -4.09 1.90 -4.04
N GLU A 67 -2.82 2.06 -4.38
CA GLU A 67 -2.30 1.81 -5.73
C GLU A 67 -2.48 0.35 -6.15
N ILE A 68 -2.07 -0.59 -5.29
CA ILE A 68 -2.20 -2.03 -5.54
C ILE A 68 -3.68 -2.40 -5.73
N GLN A 69 -4.57 -1.92 -4.85
CA GLN A 69 -6.01 -2.13 -4.99
C GLN A 69 -6.55 -1.56 -6.31
N HIS A 70 -6.12 -0.35 -6.67
CA HIS A 70 -6.53 0.28 -7.91
C HIS A 70 -6.11 -0.56 -9.12
N ARG A 71 -4.87 -1.04 -9.16
CA ARG A 71 -4.34 -1.92 -10.21
C ARG A 71 -5.14 -3.21 -10.32
N ILE A 72 -5.44 -3.88 -9.21
CA ILE A 72 -6.26 -5.10 -9.20
C ILE A 72 -7.64 -4.83 -9.79
N ARG A 73 -8.27 -3.71 -9.40
CA ARG A 73 -9.61 -3.33 -9.88
C ARG A 73 -9.61 -3.00 -11.38
N THR A 74 -8.60 -2.29 -11.88
CA THR A 74 -8.54 -1.90 -13.30
C THR A 74 -8.22 -3.08 -14.21
N THR A 75 -7.30 -3.98 -13.82
CA THR A 75 -7.01 -5.20 -14.57
C THR A 75 -8.26 -6.09 -14.67
N ARG A 76 -9.01 -6.25 -13.58
CA ARG A 76 -10.24 -7.07 -13.56
C ARG A 76 -11.35 -6.52 -14.46
N ASN A 77 -11.46 -5.19 -14.58
CA ASN A 77 -12.45 -4.56 -15.47
C ASN A 77 -12.08 -4.66 -16.95
N ARG A 78 -10.80 -4.84 -17.30
CA ARG A 78 -10.36 -4.94 -18.70
C ARG A 78 -10.59 -6.33 -19.31
N THR A 79 -10.78 -7.36 -18.48
CA THR A 79 -11.00 -8.75 -18.91
C THR A 79 -12.48 -9.08 -19.12
N ARG A 80 -13.39 -8.10 -19.04
CA ARG A 80 -14.84 -8.31 -19.09
C ARG A 80 -15.49 -7.70 -20.33
#